data_AF-A0A1X1RLJ0-F1
#
_entry.id   AF-A0A1X1RLJ0-F1
#
_cell.length_a   1.000
_cell.length_b   1.000
_cell.length_c   1.000
_cell.angle_alpha   90.00
_cell.angle_beta   90.00
_cell.angle_gamma   90.00
#
_symmetry.space_group_name_H-M   'P 1'
#
loop_
_entity.id
_entity.type
_entity.pdbx_description
1 polymer ?
#
loop_
_entity_poly.entity_id
_entity_poly.type
_entity_poly.pdbx_seq_one_letter_code
_entity_poly.pdbx_strand_id
1 'polypeptide(L)'
;MKTIAVRLDDELHARIGMLSKLSGMTVTDTIRTAIEKHLDTLANDPAITAKAEELRAEIEKDAELQRQALSALFGSSTTQAPKTTRGRGTKG
;
A
#
# COMPACT_ATOMS: atom_id res chain seq x y z
N MET A 1 -2.37 14.43 -14.78
CA MET A 1 -1.40 14.91 -13.77
C MET A 1 -2.19 15.39 -12.55
N LYS A 2 -1.69 15.17 -11.34
CA LYS A 2 -2.38 15.60 -10.10
C LYS A 2 -1.61 16.78 -9.50
N THR A 3 -2.29 17.88 -9.23
CA THR A 3 -1.69 19.09 -8.65
C THR A 3 -1.62 18.96 -7.13
N ILE A 4 -0.49 19.35 -6.54
CA ILE A 4 -0.29 19.39 -5.09
C ILE A 4 -0.08 20.84 -4.66
N ALA A 5 -0.68 21.22 -3.52
CA ALA A 5 -0.40 22.48 -2.85
C ALA A 5 0.45 22.17 -1.62
N VAL A 6 1.66 22.72 -1.57
CA VAL A 6 2.62 22.53 -0.47
C VAL A 6 2.95 23.90 0.11
N ARG A 7 2.85 24.06 1.43
CA ARG A 7 3.35 25.25 2.11
C ARG A 7 4.85 25.10 2.33
N LEU A 8 5.61 26.11 1.95
CA LEU A 8 7.06 26.18 2.12
C LEU A 8 7.37 27.42 2.95
N ASP A 9 8.42 27.35 3.75
CA ASP A 9 8.94 28.53 4.44
C ASP A 9 9.50 29.53 3.42
N ASP A 10 9.40 30.82 3.75
CA ASP A 10 9.80 31.91 2.86
C ASP A 10 11.28 31.81 2.44
N GLU A 11 12.14 31.41 3.38
CA GLU A 11 13.57 31.20 3.13
C GLU A 11 13.81 30.07 2.11
N LEU A 12 13.09 28.95 2.26
CA LEU A 12 13.20 27.80 1.38
C LEU A 12 12.69 28.16 -0.02
N HIS A 13 11.55 28.84 -0.11
CA HIS A 13 11.01 29.33 -1.38
C HIS A 13 11.99 30.30 -2.07
N ALA A 14 12.61 31.23 -1.32
CA ALA A 14 13.62 32.14 -1.86
C ALA A 14 14.86 31.37 -2.39
N ARG A 15 15.32 30.36 -1.65
CA ARG A 15 16.45 29.51 -2.06
C ARG A 15 16.14 28.74 -3.34
N ILE A 16 14.97 28.12 -3.45
CA ILE A 16 14.55 27.44 -4.68
C ILE A 16 14.47 28.46 -5.82
N GLY A 17 13.85 29.62 -5.60
CA GLY A 17 13.76 30.68 -6.59
C GLY A 17 15.12 31.10 -7.16
N MET A 18 16.10 31.28 -6.28
CA MET A 18 17.47 31.61 -6.69
C MET A 18 18.14 30.47 -7.47
N LEU A 19 18.05 29.24 -6.97
CA LEU A 19 18.63 28.06 -7.64
C LEU A 19 18.00 27.80 -9.00
N SER A 20 16.68 27.99 -9.12
CA SER A 20 15.94 27.82 -10.38
C SER A 20 16.38 28.84 -11.42
N LYS A 21 16.59 30.10 -11.01
CA LYS A 21 17.13 31.15 -11.89
C LYS A 21 18.54 30.79 -12.39
N LEU A 22 19.40 30.26 -11.52
CA LEU A 22 20.77 29.89 -11.87
C LEU A 22 20.83 28.66 -12.78
N SER A 23 19.91 27.71 -12.63
CA SER A 23 19.82 26.53 -13.49
C SER A 23 19.06 26.77 -14.80
N GLY A 24 18.44 27.94 -14.97
CA GLY A 24 17.58 28.25 -16.11
C GLY A 24 16.26 27.47 -16.13
N MET A 25 15.85 26.91 -14.99
CA MET A 25 14.62 26.13 -14.85
C MET A 25 13.53 26.95 -14.13
N THR A 26 12.28 26.50 -14.23
CA THR A 26 11.22 27.08 -13.40
C THR A 26 11.33 26.59 -11.95
N VAL A 27 10.77 27.36 -11.02
CA VAL A 27 10.63 26.95 -9.60
C VAL A 27 9.90 25.61 -9.49
N THR A 28 8.85 25.44 -10.29
CA THR A 28 8.05 24.21 -10.33
C THR A 28 8.86 23.01 -10.82
N ASP A 29 9.67 23.17 -11.87
CA ASP A 29 10.49 22.07 -12.40
C ASP A 29 11.63 21.70 -11.46
N THR A 30 12.21 22.69 -10.78
CA THR A 30 13.23 22.46 -9.75
C THR A 30 12.65 21.68 -8.57
N ILE A 31 11.44 22.03 -8.11
CA ILE A 31 10.74 21.29 -7.06
C ILE A 31 10.46 19.85 -7.51
N ARG A 32 9.96 19.66 -8.74
CA ARG A 32 9.70 18.32 -9.28
C ARG A 32 10.95 17.46 -9.29
N THR A 33 12.03 18.00 -9.86
CA THR A 33 13.32 17.30 -9.96
C THR A 33 13.90 16.97 -8.58
N ALA A 34 13.75 17.88 -7.61
CA ALA A 34 14.20 17.65 -6.24
C ALA A 34 13.44 16.51 -5.57
N ILE A 35 12.12 16.42 -5.77
CA ILE A 35 11.29 15.32 -5.27
C ILE A 35 11.71 14.01 -5.92
N GLU A 36 11.84 13.96 -7.25
CA GLU A 36 12.26 12.75 -7.97
C GLU A 36 13.60 12.22 -7.45
N LYS A 37 14.61 13.08 -7.34
CA LYS A 37 15.92 12.70 -6.80
C LYS A 37 15.85 12.23 -5.35
N HIS A 38 15.02 12.86 -4.53
CA HIS A 38 14.86 12.46 -3.14
C HIS A 38 14.18 11.10 -3.03
N LEU A 39 13.16 10.84 -3.85
CA LEU A 39 12.50 9.53 -3.94
C LEU A 39 13.46 8.45 -4.44
N ASP A 40 14.29 8.73 -5.45
CA ASP A 40 15.31 7.80 -5.92
C ASP A 40 16.33 7.51 -4.82
N THR A 41 16.74 8.52 -4.05
CA THR A 41 17.65 8.33 -2.91
C THR A 41 17.02 7.44 -1.84
N LEU A 42 15.74 7.68 -1.51
CA LEU A 42 15.00 6.85 -0.55
C LEU A 42 14.78 5.43 -1.06
N ALA A 43 14.53 5.25 -2.36
CA ALA A 43 14.33 3.93 -2.96
C ALA A 43 15.62 3.09 -2.93
N ASN A 44 16.78 3.74 -3.02
CA ASN A 44 18.09 3.09 -2.92
C ASN A 44 18.61 2.98 -1.47
N ASP A 45 17.88 3.49 -0.48
CA ASP A 45 18.25 3.37 0.93
C ASP A 45 17.95 1.94 1.45
N PRO A 46 18.96 1.17 1.87
CA PRO A 46 18.78 -0.19 2.38
C PRO A 46 17.81 -0.27 3.57
N ALA A 47 17.73 0.79 4.39
CA ALA A 47 16.81 0.83 5.53
C ALA A 47 15.35 0.95 5.09
N ILE A 48 15.09 1.62 3.96
CA ILE A 48 13.75 1.71 3.36
C ILE A 48 13.42 0.40 2.65
N THR A 49 14.39 -0.23 1.97
CA THR A 49 14.17 -1.56 1.36
C THR A 49 13.77 -2.61 2.40
N ALA A 50 14.43 -2.63 3.56
CA ALA A 50 14.06 -3.55 4.65
C ALA A 50 12.64 -3.31 5.16
N LYS A 51 12.24 -2.04 5.34
CA LYS A 51 10.86 -1.67 5.71
C LYS A 51 9.85 -2.00 4.61
N ALA A 52 10.25 -1.91 3.35
CA ALA A 52 9.40 -2.27 2.22
C ALA A 52 9.16 -3.79 2.15
N GLU A 53 10.17 -4.60 2.45
CA GLU A 53 10.03 -6.06 2.57
C GLU A 53 9.14 -6.44 3.75
N GLU A 54 9.30 -5.80 4.90
CA GLU A 54 8.43 -6.00 6.08
C GLU A 54 6.97 -5.63 5.76
N LEU A 55 6.74 -4.47 5.14
CA LEU A 55 5.41 -4.05 4.70
C LEU A 55 4.81 -5.01 3.67
N ARG A 56 5.64 -5.56 2.76
CA ARG A 56 5.20 -6.59 1.81
C ARG A 56 4.75 -7.87 2.51
N ALA A 57 5.50 -8.33 3.50
CA ALA A 57 5.17 -9.53 4.26
C ALA A 57 3.85 -9.35 5.02
N GLU A 58 3.58 -8.16 5.55
CA GLU A 58 2.33 -7.86 6.24
C GLU A 58 1.14 -7.80 5.29
N ILE A 59 1.29 -7.14 4.13
CA ILE A 59 0.25 -7.12 3.09
C ILE A 59 -0.07 -8.53 2.61
N GLU A 60 0.93 -9.40 2.44
CA GLU A 60 0.70 -10.77 1.99
C GLU A 60 -0.07 -11.59 3.03
N LYS A 61 0.28 -11.44 4.33
CA LYS A 61 -0.48 -12.10 5.41
C LYS A 61 -1.94 -11.64 5.44
N ASP A 62 -2.17 -10.34 5.35
CA ASP A 62 -3.53 -9.78 5.33
C ASP A 62 -4.30 -10.23 4.09
N ALA A 63 -3.66 -10.26 2.92
CA ALA A 63 -4.25 -10.78 1.69
C ALA A 63 -4.58 -12.28 1.82
N GLU A 64 -3.71 -13.08 2.44
CA GLU A 64 -3.95 -14.51 2.68
C GLU A 64 -5.13 -14.72 3.63
N LEU A 65 -5.22 -13.92 4.70
CA LEU A 65 -6.36 -13.96 5.63
C LEU A 65 -7.67 -13.58 4.94
N GLN A 66 -7.66 -12.54 4.10
CA GLN A 66 -8.82 -12.15 3.30
C GLN A 66 -9.19 -13.25 2.28
N ARG A 67 -8.21 -13.87 1.61
CA ARG A 67 -8.42 -15.01 0.70
C ARG A 67 -9.01 -16.21 1.43
N GLN A 68 -8.52 -16.53 2.63
CA GLN A 68 -9.05 -17.63 3.46
C GLN A 68 -10.48 -17.33 3.92
N ALA A 69 -10.76 -16.11 4.39
CA ALA A 69 -12.11 -15.70 4.79
C ALA A 69 -13.11 -15.76 3.62
N LEU A 70 -12.71 -15.28 2.44
CA LEU A 70 -13.50 -15.41 1.21
C LEU A 70 -13.69 -16.88 0.81
N SER A 71 -12.65 -17.71 0.90
CA SER A 71 -12.73 -19.15 0.62
C SER A 71 -13.63 -19.90 1.59
N ALA A 72 -13.70 -19.50 2.87
CA ALA A 72 -14.64 -20.04 3.84
C ALA A 72 -16.08 -19.63 3.52
N LEU A 73 -16.30 -18.39 3.06
CA LEU A 73 -17.60 -17.90 2.63
C LEU A 73 -18.11 -18.64 1.38
N PHE A 74 -17.25 -18.86 0.37
CA PHE A 74 -17.65 -19.56 -0.86
C PHE A 74 -17.58 -21.09 -0.76
N GLY A 75 -16.64 -21.64 0.01
CA GLY A 75 -16.42 -23.07 0.23
C GLY A 75 -17.38 -23.73 1.22
N SER A 76 -18.09 -22.96 2.05
CA SER A 76 -19.17 -23.48 2.91
C SER A 76 -20.42 -23.95 2.13
N SER A 77 -20.43 -23.82 0.80
CA SER A 77 -21.49 -24.38 -0.05
C SER A 77 -21.28 -25.86 -0.41
N THR A 78 -20.09 -26.45 -0.18
CA THR A 78 -19.88 -27.88 -0.43
C THR A 78 -18.98 -28.50 0.64
N THR A 79 -19.55 -29.05 1.71
CA THR A 79 -19.26 -30.43 2.18
C THR A 79 -20.01 -30.72 3.48
N GLN A 80 -21.00 -31.60 3.31
CA GLN A 80 -21.50 -32.61 4.25
C GLN A 80 -22.31 -32.16 5.46
N ALA A 81 -23.62 -32.17 5.23
CA ALA A 81 -24.61 -32.58 6.20
C ALA A 81 -24.16 -33.82 7.00
N PRO A 82 -24.23 -33.80 8.35
CA PRO A 82 -24.42 -35.03 9.08
C PRO A 82 -25.83 -35.52 8.80
N LYS A 83 -25.94 -36.66 8.10
CA LYS A 83 -27.17 -37.42 7.93
C LYS A 83 -27.84 -37.58 9.30
N THR A 84 -29.01 -36.97 9.43
CA THR A 84 -29.99 -37.33 10.44
C THR A 84 -30.51 -38.74 10.13
N THR A 85 -29.90 -39.78 10.71
CA THR A 85 -30.54 -41.09 10.77
C THR A 85 -31.58 -41.06 11.88
N ARG A 86 -32.76 -40.53 11.56
CA ARG A 86 -34.02 -40.84 12.25
C ARG A 86 -34.70 -41.98 11.49
N GLY A 87 -34.83 -43.13 12.16
CA GLY A 87 -35.72 -44.25 11.77
C GLY A 87 -35.69 -45.27 12.91
N ARG A 88 -36.64 -45.29 13.86
CA ARG A 88 -38.08 -45.65 13.81
C ARG A 88 -38.30 -47.13 14.13
N GLY A 89 -39.04 -47.39 15.21
CA GLY A 89 -39.74 -48.65 15.53
C GLY A 89 -39.98 -48.79 17.04
N THR A 90 -41.06 -48.31 17.65
CA THR A 90 -42.46 -48.83 17.74
C THR A 90 -42.64 -50.18 18.46
N LYS A 91 -43.40 -50.10 19.57
CA LYS A 91 -44.35 -51.08 20.17
C LYS A 91 -43.80 -52.36 20.81
N GLY A 92 -44.34 -52.67 22.00
CA GLY A 92 -44.22 -53.95 22.71
C GLY A 92 -44.42 -53.77 24.20
#